data_AF-E7GSQ6-F1
#
_entry.id   AF-E7GSQ6-F1
#
_cell.length_a   1.000
_cell.length_b   1.000
_cell.length_c   1.000
_cell.angle_alpha   90.00
_cell.angle_beta   90.00
_cell.angle_gamma   90.00
#
_symmetry.space_group_name_H-M   'P 1'
#
loop_
_entity.id
_entity.type
_entity.pdbx_description
1 polymer ?
#
loop_
_entity_poly.entity_id
_entity_poly.type
_entity_poly.pdbx_seq_one_letter_code
_entity_poly.pdbx_strand_id
1 'polypeptide(L)'
;MNNSMGSSPIFYENGSWYHRTKNLTEGLQIEYGKKGGYETEDEAAEAYVEHLSIFKNRLALLKEKQTPQFSFKDYLVHWHHNIYTQINSHGVPEFDSFIDEILPSDEPQVIDCAFSQSFLDYVLPNGVA
;
A
#
# COMPACT_ATOMS: atom_id res chain seq x y z
N MET A 1 6.79 -4.33 -17.53
CA MET A 1 7.33 -3.24 -16.67
C MET A 1 6.56 -1.97 -17.00
N ASN A 2 5.49 -1.68 -16.26
CA ASN A 2 4.65 -0.51 -16.55
C ASN A 2 5.20 0.70 -15.79
N ASN A 3 6.22 1.33 -16.38
CA ASN A 3 6.75 2.60 -15.92
C ASN A 3 5.74 3.70 -16.21
N SER A 4 4.89 4.04 -15.23
CA SER A 4 4.29 5.37 -15.14
C SER A 4 5.36 6.37 -14.67
N MET A 5 6.37 6.58 -15.52
CA MET A 5 7.44 7.58 -15.35
C MET A 5 7.38 8.49 -16.58
N GLY A 6 6.64 9.59 -16.49
CA GLY A 6 6.49 10.50 -17.64
C GLY A 6 6.35 11.97 -17.31
N SER A 7 6.58 12.40 -16.06
CA SER A 7 6.52 13.82 -15.70
C SER A 7 7.45 14.11 -14.54
N SER A 8 8.27 15.15 -14.70
CA SER A 8 9.17 15.65 -13.68
C SER A 8 8.42 15.87 -12.36
N PRO A 9 8.97 15.51 -11.19
CA PRO A 9 8.33 15.72 -9.90
C PRO A 9 8.11 17.20 -9.60
N ILE A 10 8.84 18.09 -10.29
CA ILE A 10 8.78 19.55 -10.17
C ILE A 10 8.23 20.11 -11.49
N PHE A 11 7.33 21.08 -11.41
CA PHE A 11 6.69 21.68 -12.58
C PHE A 11 6.22 23.11 -12.28
N TYR A 12 6.13 23.93 -13.32
CA TYR A 12 5.67 25.32 -13.23
C TYR A 12 4.21 25.43 -13.65
N GLU A 13 3.37 26.07 -12.83
CA GLU A 13 1.93 26.23 -13.06
C GLU A 13 1.46 27.57 -12.47
N ASN A 14 0.53 28.29 -13.10
CA ASN A 14 -0.08 29.52 -12.57
C ASN A 14 0.89 30.58 -11.99
N GLY A 15 2.09 30.71 -12.57
CA GLY A 15 3.06 31.73 -12.14
C GLY A 15 3.91 31.33 -10.94
N SER A 16 3.92 30.05 -10.55
CA SER A 16 4.72 29.55 -9.43
C SER A 16 5.24 28.13 -9.70
N TRP A 17 6.32 27.77 -9.01
CA TRP A 17 6.84 26.43 -9.01
C TRP A 17 6.08 25.54 -8.01
N TYR A 18 5.86 24.30 -8.43
CA TYR A 18 5.16 23.26 -7.69
C TYR A 18 6.00 21.98 -7.70
N HIS A 19 5.80 21.15 -6.69
CA HIS A 19 6.25 19.77 -6.70
C HIS A 19 5.11 18.80 -6.35
N ARG A 20 5.25 17.54 -6.78
CA ARG A 20 4.36 16.46 -6.41
C ARG A 20 4.58 16.05 -4.95
N THR A 21 3.52 15.76 -4.23
CA THR A 21 3.56 15.28 -2.84
C THR A 21 3.01 13.87 -2.73
N LYS A 22 3.56 13.10 -1.78
CA LYS A 22 3.03 11.82 -1.34
C LYS A 22 2.81 11.89 0.17
N ASN A 23 1.60 11.61 0.61
CA ASN A 23 1.26 11.58 2.03
C ASN A 23 0.69 10.21 2.38
N LEU A 24 0.85 9.83 3.64
CA LEU A 24 0.33 8.59 4.18
C LEU A 24 -0.74 8.94 5.22
N THR A 25 -1.96 8.50 4.99
CA THR A 25 -3.10 8.76 5.87
C THR A 25 -3.07 7.83 7.08
N GLU A 26 -3.90 8.13 8.09
CA GLU A 26 -4.09 7.27 9.26
C GLU A 26 -4.61 5.87 8.88
N GLY A 27 -5.36 5.77 7.78
CA GLY A 27 -5.85 4.52 7.20
C GLY A 27 -4.83 3.77 6.33
N LEU A 28 -3.54 4.12 6.39
CA LEU A 28 -2.46 3.51 5.60
C LEU A 28 -2.59 3.69 4.09
N GLN A 29 -3.39 4.66 3.64
CA GLN A 29 -3.54 4.97 2.22
C GLN A 29 -2.52 6.01 1.77
N ILE A 30 -1.94 5.82 0.59
CA ILE A 30 -1.06 6.81 -0.03
C ILE A 30 -1.92 7.80 -0.81
N GLU A 31 -1.86 9.07 -0.42
CA GLU A 31 -2.47 10.19 -1.13
C GLU A 31 -1.43 10.94 -1.96
N TYR A 32 -1.82 11.28 -3.19
CA TYR A 32 -1.00 12.05 -4.12
C TYR A 32 -1.55 13.46 -4.24
N GLY A 33 -0.66 14.43 -4.18
CA GLY A 33 -1.03 15.84 -4.32
C GLY A 33 0.05 16.66 -5.01
N LYS A 34 -0.13 17.97 -4.94
CA LYS A 34 0.86 18.96 -5.33
C LYS A 34 0.94 20.07 -4.29
N LYS A 35 2.13 20.62 -4.11
CA LYS A 35 2.39 21.78 -3.25
C LYS A 35 3.22 22.76 -4.06
N GLY A 36 2.90 24.05 -3.97
CA GLY A 36 3.59 25.10 -4.68
C GLY A 36 3.48 26.42 -3.95
N GLY A 37 3.72 27.51 -4.66
CA GLY A 37 4.01 28.81 -4.05
C GLY A 37 5.51 29.10 -3.99
N TYR A 38 6.34 28.29 -4.64
CA TYR A 38 7.78 28.47 -4.70
C TYR A 38 8.14 29.45 -5.83
N GLU A 39 9.15 30.26 -5.58
CA GLU A 39 9.64 31.27 -6.52
C GLU A 39 10.61 30.67 -7.54
N THR A 40 11.34 29.62 -7.14
CA THR A 40 12.34 28.96 -7.99
C THR A 40 12.14 27.44 -8.06
N GLU A 41 12.68 26.84 -9.13
CA GLU A 41 12.70 25.39 -9.30
C GLU A 41 13.48 24.69 -8.19
N ASP A 42 14.62 25.27 -7.78
CA ASP A 42 15.48 24.74 -6.72
C ASP A 42 14.75 24.70 -5.37
N GLU A 43 14.01 25.76 -5.04
CA GLU A 43 13.20 25.82 -3.82
C GLU A 43 12.11 24.72 -3.82
N ALA A 44 11.45 24.51 -4.97
CA ALA A 44 10.50 23.40 -5.12
C ALA A 44 11.18 22.03 -5.05
N ALA A 45 12.43 21.90 -5.49
CA ALA A 45 13.23 20.68 -5.41
C ALA A 45 13.61 20.33 -3.98
N GLU A 46 14.09 21.31 -3.21
CA GLU A 46 14.42 21.15 -1.80
C GLU A 46 13.19 20.74 -0.99
N ALA A 47 12.05 21.42 -1.21
CA ALA A 47 10.79 21.07 -0.58
C ALA A 47 10.29 19.66 -0.98
N TYR A 48 10.51 19.24 -2.23
CA TYR A 48 10.21 17.89 -2.68
C TYR A 48 11.03 16.84 -1.92
N VAL A 49 12.33 17.06 -1.77
CA VAL A 49 13.23 16.15 -1.04
C VAL A 49 12.80 16.03 0.42
N GLU A 50 12.46 17.14 1.06
CA GLU A 50 11.94 17.15 2.43
C GLU A 50 10.64 16.35 2.53
N HIS A 51 9.65 16.62 1.68
CA HIS A 51 8.38 15.88 1.66
C HIS A 51 8.59 14.38 1.43
N LEU A 52 9.50 14.00 0.53
CA LEU A 52 9.82 12.61 0.25
C LEU A 52 10.49 11.94 1.45
N SER A 53 11.35 12.66 2.17
CA SER A 53 12.01 12.15 3.38
C SER A 53 11.00 11.86 4.50
N ILE A 54 10.04 12.77 4.72
CA ILE A 54 8.97 12.62 5.71
C ILE A 54 8.10 11.41 5.36
N PHE A 55 7.71 11.28 4.09
CA PHE A 55 6.93 10.14 3.60
C PHE A 55 7.66 8.81 3.84
N LYS A 56 8.95 8.72 3.48
CA LYS A 56 9.78 7.52 3.68
C LYS A 56 9.93 7.17 5.16
N ASN A 57 10.14 8.16 6.02
CA ASN A 57 10.26 7.95 7.46
C ASN A 57 8.95 7.39 8.04
N ARG A 58 7.80 7.98 7.71
CA ARG A 58 6.49 7.46 8.13
C ARG A 58 6.24 6.04 7.64
N LEU A 59 6.60 5.73 6.40
CA LEU A 59 6.48 4.39 5.85
C LEU A 59 7.37 3.38 6.61
N ALA A 60 8.60 3.76 6.94
CA ALA A 60 9.52 2.92 7.71
C ALA A 60 8.99 2.65 9.13
N LEU A 61 8.49 3.67 9.82
CA LEU A 61 7.86 3.54 11.15
C LEU A 61 6.63 2.62 11.12
N LEU A 62 5.86 2.66 10.05
CA LEU A 62 4.73 1.74 9.89
C LEU A 62 5.20 0.31 9.61
N LYS A 63 6.20 0.11 8.75
CA LYS A 63 6.79 -1.21 8.50
C LYS A 63 7.36 -1.82 9.80
N GLU A 64 7.96 -1.01 10.66
CA GLU A 64 8.46 -1.43 11.98
C GLU A 64 7.31 -1.77 12.95
N LYS A 65 6.27 -0.94 13.03
CA LYS A 65 5.09 -1.22 13.88
C LYS A 65 4.28 -2.42 13.39
N GLN A 66 4.25 -2.63 12.08
CA GLN A 66 3.55 -3.72 11.43
C GLN A 66 4.46 -4.91 11.15
N THR A 67 5.43 -5.20 12.02
CA THR A 67 6.04 -6.54 12.05
C THR A 67 4.90 -7.55 12.18
N PRO A 68 4.54 -8.26 11.11
CA PRO A 68 3.33 -9.06 11.13
C PRO A 68 3.58 -10.24 12.07
N GLN A 69 2.66 -10.49 13.00
CA GLN A 69 2.69 -11.72 13.79
C GLN A 69 2.39 -12.95 12.91
N PHE A 70 1.85 -12.72 11.72
CA PHE A 70 1.45 -13.68 10.70
C PHE A 70 1.84 -13.16 9.32
N SER A 71 2.40 -14.00 8.45
CA SER A 71 2.57 -13.61 7.04
C SER A 71 1.21 -13.35 6.38
N PHE A 72 1.18 -12.63 5.25
CA PHE A 72 -0.07 -12.43 4.51
C PHE A 72 -0.70 -13.76 4.10
N LYS A 73 0.13 -14.75 3.74
CA LYS A 73 -0.29 -16.14 3.53
C LYS A 73 -0.96 -16.73 4.77
N ASP A 74 -0.33 -16.63 5.94
CA ASP A 74 -0.92 -17.13 7.19
C ASP A 74 -2.25 -16.42 7.52
N TYR A 75 -2.36 -15.13 7.21
CA TYR A 75 -3.61 -14.37 7.37
C TYR A 75 -4.71 -14.86 6.42
N LEU A 76 -4.40 -15.16 5.15
CA LEU A 76 -5.38 -15.69 4.20
C LEU A 76 -5.88 -17.08 4.62
N VAL A 77 -4.98 -17.94 5.09
CA VAL A 77 -5.33 -19.25 5.66
C VAL A 77 -6.21 -19.08 6.91
N HIS A 78 -5.88 -18.14 7.79
CA HIS A 78 -6.69 -17.82 8.96
C HIS A 78 -8.08 -17.29 8.59
N TRP A 79 -8.17 -16.36 7.64
CA TRP A 79 -9.43 -15.78 7.16
C TRP A 79 -10.32 -16.87 6.56
N HIS A 80 -9.75 -17.76 5.73
CA HIS A 80 -10.51 -18.86 5.15
C HIS A 80 -11.10 -19.76 6.24
N HIS A 81 -10.26 -20.25 7.16
CA HIS A 81 -10.67 -21.21 8.18
C HIS A 81 -11.57 -20.63 9.28
N ASN A 82 -11.46 -19.34 9.60
CA ASN A 82 -12.17 -18.75 10.73
C ASN A 82 -13.29 -17.80 10.34
N ILE A 83 -13.32 -17.31 9.10
CA ILE A 83 -14.36 -16.37 8.64
C ILE A 83 -15.17 -17.00 7.51
N TYR A 84 -14.53 -17.51 6.45
CA TYR A 84 -15.24 -18.03 5.27
C TYR A 84 -15.95 -19.37 5.52
N THR A 85 -15.28 -20.36 6.11
CA THR A 85 -15.88 -21.68 6.40
C THR A 85 -16.95 -21.66 7.49
N GLN A 86 -16.96 -20.63 8.35
CA GLN A 86 -18.05 -20.42 9.29
C GLN A 86 -19.35 -19.98 8.59
N ILE A 87 -19.22 -19.24 7.49
CA ILE A 87 -20.36 -18.76 6.69
C ILE A 87 -20.81 -19.85 5.71
N ASN A 88 -19.85 -20.59 5.14
CA ASN A 88 -20.08 -21.66 4.18
C ASN A 88 -19.64 -23.00 4.77
N SER A 89 -20.60 -23.80 5.25
CA SER A 89 -20.37 -25.09 5.92
C SER A 89 -19.64 -26.16 5.09
N HIS A 90 -19.38 -25.90 3.82
CA HIS A 90 -18.57 -26.71 2.94
C HIS A 90 -17.19 -26.06 2.80
N GLY A 91 -16.29 -26.32 3.76
CA GLY A 91 -14.90 -25.92 3.62
C GLY A 91 -14.30 -26.51 2.35
N VAL A 92 -13.60 -25.68 1.57
CA VAL A 92 -12.98 -26.08 0.31
C VAL A 92 -11.53 -26.46 0.62
N PRO A 93 -11.17 -27.76 0.74
CA PRO A 93 -9.79 -28.19 1.00
C PRO A 93 -8.81 -27.79 -0.12
N GLU A 94 -9.30 -27.33 -1.26
CA GLU A 94 -8.51 -26.86 -2.40
C GLU A 94 -8.01 -25.42 -2.22
N PHE A 95 -8.54 -24.66 -1.24
CA PHE A 95 -8.14 -23.26 -1.03
C PHE A 95 -6.70 -23.13 -0.54
N ASP A 96 -6.25 -23.97 0.40
CA ASP A 96 -4.87 -23.92 0.89
C ASP A 96 -3.86 -24.24 -0.23
N SER A 97 -4.17 -25.25 -1.06
CA SER A 97 -3.38 -25.57 -2.25
C SER A 97 -3.38 -24.44 -3.28
N PHE A 98 -4.50 -23.74 -3.44
CA PHE A 98 -4.60 -22.57 -4.31
C PHE A 98 -3.73 -21.43 -3.77
N ILE A 99 -3.78 -21.12 -2.47
CA ILE A 99 -2.92 -20.11 -1.84
C ILE A 99 -1.44 -20.45 -2.02
N ASP A 100 -1.05 -21.71 -1.86
CA ASP A 100 0.32 -22.18 -2.09
C ASP A 100 0.78 -21.99 -3.55
N GLU A 101 -0.14 -22.13 -4.51
CA GLU A 101 0.12 -21.94 -5.94
C GLU A 101 0.27 -20.45 -6.32
N ILE A 102 -0.61 -19.58 -5.80
CA ILE A 102 -0.59 -18.14 -6.13
C ILE A 102 0.43 -17.34 -5.30
N LEU A 103 0.80 -17.83 -4.11
CA LEU A 103 1.76 -17.22 -3.20
C LEU A 103 2.83 -18.25 -2.78
N PRO A 104 3.72 -18.64 -3.70
CA PRO A 104 4.80 -19.59 -3.41
C PRO A 104 5.69 -19.02 -2.31
N SER A 105 6.06 -19.90 -1.35
CA SER A 105 6.78 -19.51 -0.13
C SER A 105 8.21 -19.01 -0.36
N ASP A 106 8.74 -19.19 -1.57
CA ASP A 106 10.16 -19.00 -1.88
C ASP A 106 10.52 -17.58 -2.33
N GLU A 107 9.53 -16.71 -2.55
CA GLU A 107 9.74 -15.30 -2.85
C GLU A 107 9.31 -14.41 -1.67
N PRO A 108 10.11 -13.38 -1.30
CA PRO A 108 9.67 -12.41 -0.33
C PRO A 108 8.40 -11.72 -0.87
N GLN A 109 7.28 -11.93 -0.19
CA GLN A 109 6.02 -11.25 -0.48
C GLN A 109 6.20 -9.76 -0.17
N VAL A 110 6.76 -9.00 -1.12
CA VAL A 110 6.94 -7.55 -0.98
C VAL A 110 5.58 -6.90 -1.10
N ILE A 111 4.86 -6.88 0.00
CA ILE A 111 3.67 -6.07 0.17
C ILE A 111 4.19 -4.66 0.48
N ASP A 112 4.43 -3.88 -0.58
CA ASP A 112 4.86 -2.48 -0.44
C ASP A 112 3.73 -1.57 0.11
N CYS A 113 2.53 -2.14 0.24
CA CYS A 113 1.33 -1.52 0.76
C CYS A 113 0.77 -2.35 1.91
N ALA A 114 1.10 -1.98 3.14
CA ALA A 114 0.43 -2.48 4.34
C ALA A 114 -1.11 -2.44 4.17
N PHE A 115 -1.73 -3.59 3.94
CA PHE A 115 -3.19 -3.68 3.93
C PHE A 115 -3.66 -3.71 5.37
N SER A 116 -4.58 -2.82 5.74
CA SER A 116 -5.24 -2.92 7.04
C SER A 116 -6.16 -4.15 7.05
N GLN A 117 -6.30 -4.78 8.21
CA GLN A 117 -7.26 -5.86 8.40
C GLN A 117 -8.68 -5.43 7.98
N SER A 118 -9.07 -4.19 8.30
CA SER A 118 -10.34 -3.60 7.88
C SER A 118 -10.52 -3.50 6.35
N PHE A 119 -9.45 -3.33 5.58
CA PHE A 119 -9.50 -3.32 4.13
C PHE A 119 -9.70 -4.73 3.58
N LEU A 120 -8.98 -5.71 4.13
CA LEU A 120 -9.15 -7.12 3.75
C LEU A 120 -10.55 -7.61 4.12
N ASP A 121 -11.04 -7.26 5.30
CA ASP A 121 -12.40 -7.53 5.77
C ASP A 121 -13.47 -6.75 5.01
N TYR A 122 -13.12 -5.76 4.15
CA TYR A 122 -14.05 -5.06 3.25
C TYR A 122 -14.04 -5.62 1.82
N VAL A 123 -12.88 -6.07 1.33
CA VAL A 123 -12.71 -6.63 -0.02
C VAL A 123 -13.08 -8.11 -0.07
N LEU A 124 -12.76 -8.88 0.96
CA LEU A 124 -13.06 -10.30 1.08
C LEU A 124 -14.44 -10.70 1.67
N PRO A 125 -15.26 -9.84 2.31
CA PRO A 125 -16.54 -10.23 2.89
C PRO A 125 -17.65 -10.30 1.83
N ASN A 126 -17.41 -9.79 0.61
CA ASN A 126 -18.41 -9.66 -0.45
C ASN A 126 -18.09 -10.54 -1.66
N GLY A 127 -17.75 -11.81 -1.40
CA GLY A 127 -17.92 -12.87 -2.40
C GLY A 127 -19.40 -13.11 -2.65
N VAL A 128 -20.06 -12.18 -3.34
CA VAL A 128 -21.42 -12.37 -3.87
C VAL A 128 -21.28 -13.09 -5.21
N ALA A 129 -21.45 -14.40 -5.19
CA ALA A 129 -22.18 -15.25 -6.16
C ALA A 129 -21.82 -16.72 -5.92
#